data_AF-A0A0Q6YAC2-F1
#
_entry.id   AF-A0A0Q6YAC2-F1
#
_cell.length_a   1.000
_cell.length_b   1.000
_cell.length_c   1.000
_cell.angle_alpha   90.00
_cell.angle_beta   90.00
_cell.angle_gamma   90.00
#
_symmetry.space_group_name_H-M   'P 1'
#
loop_
_entity.id
_entity.type
_entity.pdbx_description
1 polymer ?
#
loop_
_entity_poly.entity_id
_entity_poly.type
_entity_poly.pdbx_seq_one_letter_code
_entity_poly.pdbx_strand_id
1 'polypeptide(L)'
;MRTSMLESVAAAEPTSAVYHVIYEDGTAGRIEVTAGAVPELARPGCFVEPEDYQARIKALEDLEAAVLADEEATQHGQALADYTALTLLGLAEETARRLSGYNGPGRPES
;
A
#
# COMPACT_ATOMS: atom_id res chain seq x y z
N MET A 1 61.55 -21.67 17.60
CA MET A 1 61.08 -20.28 17.35
C MET A 1 59.74 -20.35 16.63
N ARG A 2 58.85 -19.42 16.96
CA ARG A 2 57.38 -19.54 16.97
C ARG A 2 56.73 -19.80 15.61
N THR A 3 55.82 -20.76 15.61
CA THR A 3 54.70 -20.94 14.67
C THR A 3 53.76 -19.74 14.78
N SER A 4 53.40 -19.11 13.66
CA SER A 4 52.28 -18.16 13.60
C SER A 4 51.44 -18.48 12.38
N MET A 5 50.52 -19.43 12.56
CA MET A 5 49.30 -19.51 11.78
C MET A 5 48.44 -18.30 12.15
N LEU A 6 48.18 -17.43 11.17
CA LEU A 6 47.09 -16.47 11.24
C LEU A 6 45.80 -17.27 11.06
N GLU A 7 45.21 -17.69 12.17
CA GLU A 7 43.85 -18.22 12.20
C GLU A 7 42.91 -17.04 11.92
N SER A 8 42.50 -16.92 10.67
CA SER A 8 41.47 -15.99 10.22
C SER A 8 40.15 -16.44 10.85
N VAL A 9 39.73 -15.77 11.93
CA VAL A 9 38.38 -15.92 12.48
C VAL A 9 37.42 -15.44 11.41
N ALA A 10 36.82 -16.38 10.68
CA ALA A 10 35.69 -16.09 9.81
C ALA A 10 34.58 -15.50 10.67
N ALA A 11 34.27 -14.23 10.46
CA ALA A 11 33.10 -13.59 11.06
C ALA A 11 31.87 -14.39 10.62
N ALA A 12 31.21 -15.06 11.56
CA ALA A 12 29.93 -15.69 11.30
C ALA A 12 28.98 -14.59 10.80
N GLU A 13 28.44 -14.75 9.59
CA GLU A 13 27.44 -13.84 9.05
C GLU A 13 26.28 -13.74 10.06
N PRO A 14 25.82 -12.53 10.43
CA PRO A 14 24.70 -12.40 11.36
C PRO A 14 23.50 -13.11 10.73
N THR A 15 23.01 -14.16 11.39
CA THR A 15 21.84 -14.89 10.93
C THR A 15 20.62 -13.99 11.11
N SER A 16 20.22 -13.31 10.04
CA SER A 16 19.01 -12.49 10.02
C SER A 16 17.77 -13.37 9.85
N ALA A 17 16.81 -13.26 10.75
CA ALA A 17 15.50 -13.91 10.66
C ALA A 17 14.40 -12.88 10.35
N VAL A 18 13.49 -13.24 9.45
CA VAL A 18 12.31 -12.42 9.11
C VAL A 18 11.08 -13.05 9.73
N TYR A 19 10.32 -12.23 10.46
CA TYR A 19 9.06 -12.61 11.09
C TYR A 19 7.91 -11.82 10.46
N HIS A 20 6.86 -12.53 10.07
CA HIS A 20 5.64 -11.94 9.56
C HIS A 20 4.59 -11.88 10.66
N VAL A 21 3.93 -10.73 10.79
CA VAL A 21 2.98 -10.46 11.88
C VAL A 21 1.68 -9.92 11.31
N ILE A 22 0.57 -10.45 11.81
CA ILE A 22 -0.76 -9.85 11.63
C ILE A 22 -1.23 -9.36 13.00
N TYR A 23 -1.55 -8.07 13.07
CA TYR A 23 -2.04 -7.43 14.28
C TYR A 23 -3.57 -7.52 14.37
N GLU A 24 -4.12 -7.45 15.58
CA GLU A 24 -5.58 -7.52 15.81
C GLU A 24 -6.33 -6.30 15.21
N ASP A 25 -5.64 -5.18 14.99
CA ASP A 25 -6.18 -4.02 14.28
C ASP A 25 -6.31 -4.24 12.76
N GLY A 26 -5.93 -5.42 12.27
CA GLY A 26 -5.97 -5.80 10.87
C GLY A 26 -4.74 -5.35 10.08
N THR A 27 -3.78 -4.63 10.67
CA THR A 27 -2.54 -4.26 9.99
C THR A 27 -1.58 -5.45 9.89
N ALA A 28 -0.72 -5.44 8.88
CA ALA A 28 0.33 -6.42 8.69
C ALA A 28 1.71 -5.77 8.93
N GLY A 29 2.64 -6.52 9.52
CA GLY A 29 4.00 -6.05 9.78
C GLY A 29 5.07 -7.09 9.47
N ARG A 30 6.26 -6.63 9.11
CA ARG A 30 7.45 -7.45 8.89
C ARG A 30 8.55 -7.00 9.84
N ILE A 31 9.07 -7.92 10.63
CA ILE A 31 10.16 -7.66 11.59
C ILE A 31 11.38 -8.44 11.15
N GLU A 32 12.52 -7.76 11.06
CA GLU A 32 13.81 -8.35 10.70
C GLU A 32 14.73 -8.30 11.91
N VAL A 33 15.26 -9.46 12.34
CA VAL A 33 16.11 -9.58 13.53
C VAL A 33 17.46 -10.15 13.14
N THR A 34 18.54 -9.44 13.45
CA THR A 34 19.94 -9.82 13.14
C THR A 34 20.64 -10.65 14.20
N ALA A 35 20.04 -10.86 15.38
CA ALA A 35 20.67 -11.48 16.55
C ALA A 35 19.95 -12.76 17.07
N GLY A 36 19.07 -13.36 16.27
CA GLY A 36 18.52 -14.71 16.51
C GLY A 36 17.48 -14.86 17.62
N ALA A 37 17.05 -13.78 18.29
CA ALA A 37 15.93 -13.83 19.24
C ALA A 37 14.59 -13.58 18.53
N VAL A 38 13.52 -14.26 18.97
CA VAL A 38 12.16 -13.93 18.53
C VAL A 38 11.81 -12.54 19.07
N PRO A 39 11.38 -11.59 18.20
CA PRO A 39 11.09 -10.23 18.64
C PRO A 39 9.81 -10.20 19.51
N GLU A 40 9.77 -9.32 20.50
CA GLU A 40 8.53 -9.03 21.22
C GLU A 40 7.66 -8.08 20.40
N LEU A 41 6.36 -8.37 20.34
CA LEU A 41 5.41 -7.53 19.61
C LEU A 41 5.00 -6.33 20.48
N ALA A 42 5.15 -5.12 19.93
CA ALA A 42 4.73 -3.88 20.60
C ALA A 42 3.20 -3.70 20.65
N ARG A 43 2.46 -4.47 19.84
CA ARG A 43 0.99 -4.45 19.72
C ARG A 43 0.45 -5.88 19.74
N PRO A 44 -0.79 -6.11 20.21
CA PRO A 44 -1.41 -7.42 20.15
C PRO A 44 -1.51 -7.91 18.70
N GLY A 45 -1.07 -9.15 18.48
CA GLY A 45 -0.98 -9.77 17.16
C GLY A 45 -0.36 -11.15 17.24
N CYS A 46 -0.26 -11.80 16.09
CA CYS A 46 0.27 -13.15 15.95
C CYS A 46 1.34 -13.20 14.88
N PHE A 47 2.40 -13.98 15.14
CA PHE A 47 3.30 -14.41 14.08
C PHE A 47 2.57 -15.38 13.17
N VAL A 48 2.72 -15.19 11.87
CA VAL A 48 2.06 -15.99 10.85
C VAL A 48 3.08 -16.52 9.85
N GLU A 49 2.69 -17.56 9.13
CA GLU A 49 3.47 -18.07 8.02
C GLU A 49 3.54 -17.04 6.88
N PRO A 50 4.58 -17.08 6.03
CA PRO A 50 4.71 -16.17 4.90
C PRO A 50 3.48 -16.20 3.97
N GLU A 51 2.84 -17.35 3.80
CA GLU A 51 1.66 -17.51 2.94
C GLU A 51 0.45 -16.73 3.46
N ASP A 52 0.16 -16.84 4.76
CA ASP A 52 -0.92 -16.10 5.42
C ASP A 52 -0.66 -14.59 5.41
N TYR A 53 0.60 -14.18 5.58
CA TYR A 53 1.00 -12.78 5.47
C TYR A 53 0.75 -12.24 4.05
N GLN A 54 1.17 -12.96 3.02
CA GLN A 54 0.96 -12.54 1.63
C GLN A 54 -0.53 -12.49 1.28
N ALA A 55 -1.32 -13.46 1.75
CA ALA A 55 -2.78 -13.42 1.60
C ALA A 55 -3.38 -12.17 2.27
N ARG A 56 -2.88 -11.79 3.45
CA ARG A 56 -3.34 -10.59 4.15
C ARG A 56 -2.96 -9.30 3.41
N ILE A 57 -1.73 -9.20 2.92
CA ILE A 57 -1.28 -8.05 2.12
C ILE A 57 -2.16 -7.89 0.88
N LYS A 58 -2.35 -8.98 0.13
CA LYS A 58 -3.21 -8.97 -1.06
C LYS A 58 -4.63 -8.51 -0.73
N ALA A 59 -5.22 -9.00 0.37
CA ALA A 59 -6.55 -8.56 0.79
C ALA A 59 -6.63 -7.07 1.14
N LEU A 60 -5.54 -6.47 1.65
CA LEU A 60 -5.47 -5.03 1.90
C LEU A 60 -5.36 -4.24 0.59
N GLU A 61 -4.55 -4.71 -0.36
CA GLU A 61 -4.41 -4.11 -1.69
C GLU A 61 -5.74 -4.17 -2.47
N ASP A 62 -6.43 -5.32 -2.44
CA ASP A 62 -7.74 -5.50 -3.07
C ASP A 62 -8.79 -4.56 -2.46
N LEU A 63 -8.75 -4.34 -1.14
CA LEU A 63 -9.62 -3.39 -0.46
C LEU A 63 -9.31 -1.93 -0.84
N GLU A 64 -8.05 -1.56 -0.86
CA GLU A 64 -7.60 -0.23 -1.28
C GLU A 64 -8.04 0.06 -2.72
N ALA A 65 -7.81 -0.88 -3.64
CA ALA A 65 -8.24 -0.76 -5.03
C ALA A 65 -9.75 -0.60 -5.16
N ALA A 66 -10.54 -1.34 -4.38
CA ALA A 66 -12.00 -1.22 -4.37
C ALA A 66 -12.46 0.16 -3.86
N VAL A 67 -11.84 0.67 -2.79
CA VAL A 67 -12.15 2.00 -2.26
C VAL A 67 -11.81 3.10 -3.28
N LEU A 68 -10.62 3.05 -3.88
CA LEU A 68 -10.21 4.01 -4.90
C LEU A 68 -11.14 4.00 -6.12
N ALA A 69 -11.57 2.81 -6.56
CA ALA A 69 -12.53 2.69 -7.67
C ALA A 69 -13.90 3.30 -7.33
N ASP A 70 -14.39 3.13 -6.11
CA ASP A 70 -15.65 3.73 -5.65
C ASP A 70 -15.54 5.26 -5.53
N GLU A 71 -14.42 5.76 -4.99
CA GLU A 71 -14.11 7.19 -4.91
C GLU A 71 -14.05 7.83 -6.30
N GLU A 72 -13.36 7.20 -7.26
CA GLU A 72 -13.28 7.67 -8.64
C GLU A 72 -14.66 7.69 -9.32
N ALA A 73 -15.45 6.62 -9.16
CA ALA A 73 -16.80 6.55 -9.70
C ALA A 73 -17.72 7.64 -9.10
N THR A 74 -17.60 7.88 -7.80
CA THR A 74 -18.35 8.93 -7.09
C THR A 74 -17.96 10.33 -7.59
N GLN A 75 -16.66 10.61 -7.67
CA GLN A 75 -16.15 11.89 -8.19
C GLN A 75 -16.59 12.12 -9.64
N HIS A 76 -16.50 11.09 -10.49
CA HIS A 76 -16.96 11.16 -11.87
C HIS A 76 -18.45 11.44 -11.97
N GLY A 77 -19.27 10.74 -11.17
CA GLY A 77 -20.72 10.95 -11.11
C GLY A 77 -21.10 12.35 -10.69
N GLN A 78 -20.43 12.90 -9.67
CA GLN A 78 -20.61 14.29 -9.22
C GLN A 78 -20.23 15.30 -10.31
N ALA A 79 -19.05 15.15 -10.91
CA ALA A 79 -18.60 16.03 -11.99
C ALA A 79 -19.57 16.03 -13.18
N LEU A 80 -20.08 14.85 -13.58
CA LEU A 80 -21.08 14.74 -14.64
C LEU A 80 -22.41 15.42 -14.26
N ALA A 81 -22.88 15.25 -13.03
CA ALA A 81 -24.10 15.90 -12.55
C ALA A 81 -23.97 17.43 -12.58
N ASP A 82 -22.84 17.96 -12.11
CA ASP A 82 -22.56 19.40 -12.11
C ASP A 82 -22.44 19.95 -13.54
N TYR A 83 -21.73 19.24 -14.42
CA TYR A 83 -21.67 19.59 -15.84
C TYR A 83 -23.07 19.69 -16.47
N THR A 84 -23.92 18.70 -16.20
CA THR A 84 -25.30 18.66 -16.70
C THR A 84 -26.12 19.83 -16.16
N ALA A 85 -25.99 20.14 -14.87
CA ALA A 85 -26.67 21.29 -14.28
C ALA A 85 -26.21 22.63 -14.90
N LEU A 86 -24.90 22.83 -15.08
CA LEU A 86 -24.34 24.06 -15.64
C LEU A 86 -24.74 24.27 -17.10
N THR A 87 -24.76 23.19 -17.90
CA THR A 87 -25.22 23.27 -19.29
C THR A 87 -26.72 23.56 -19.39
N LEU A 88 -27.54 23.00 -18.50
CA LEU A 88 -28.97 23.32 -18.41
C LEU A 88 -29.23 24.78 -18.01
N LEU A 89 -28.33 25.38 -17.22
CA LEU A 89 -28.36 26.81 -16.88
C LEU A 89 -27.89 27.71 -18.04
N GLY A 90 -27.52 27.14 -19.18
CA GLY A 90 -27.12 27.86 -20.38
C GLY A 90 -25.67 28.33 -20.39
N LEU A 91 -24.82 27.81 -19.49
CA LEU A 91 -23.39 28.09 -19.57
C LEU A 91 -22.79 27.41 -20.81
N ALA A 92 -21.86 28.10 -21.47
CA ALA A 92 -21.09 27.53 -22.56
C ALA A 92 -20.36 26.26 -22.10
N GLU A 93 -20.29 25.25 -22.95
CA GLU A 93 -19.72 23.93 -22.64
C GLU A 93 -18.31 24.02 -22.03
N GLU A 94 -17.44 24.84 -22.61
CA GLU A 94 -16.07 25.05 -22.11
C GLU A 94 -16.07 25.56 -20.66
N THR A 95 -17.01 26.43 -20.32
CA THR A 95 -17.17 26.97 -18.95
C THR A 95 -17.75 25.92 -18.03
N ALA A 96 -18.77 25.18 -18.47
CA ALA A 96 -19.36 24.08 -17.70
C ALA A 96 -18.33 22.99 -17.37
N ARG A 97 -17.46 22.61 -18.31
CA ARG A 97 -16.36 21.65 -18.09
C ARG A 97 -15.33 22.14 -17.08
N ARG A 98 -14.88 23.40 -17.20
CA ARG A 98 -13.91 23.98 -16.24
C ARG A 98 -14.46 24.06 -14.82
N LEU A 99 -15.75 24.38 -14.67
CA LEU A 99 -16.38 24.56 -13.37
C LEU A 99 -16.78 23.24 -12.69
N SER A 100 -17.22 22.24 -13.46
CA SER A 100 -17.59 20.92 -12.94
C SER A 100 -16.41 19.96 -12.78
N GLY A 101 -15.27 20.25 -13.40
CA GLY A 101 -14.15 19.31 -13.49
C GLY A 101 -14.41 18.12 -14.41
N TYR A 102 -15.56 18.08 -15.11
CA TYR A 102 -15.91 17.00 -16.02
C TYR A 102 -15.14 17.11 -17.34
N ASN A 103 -14.21 16.18 -17.58
CA ASN A 103 -13.42 16.13 -18.82
C ASN A 103 -14.05 15.27 -19.94
N GLY A 104 -15.12 14.52 -19.63
CA GLY A 104 -15.83 13.66 -20.59
C GLY A 104 -15.05 12.40 -21.02
N PRO A 105 -15.67 11.51 -21.80
CA PRO A 105 -15.08 10.24 -22.24
C PRO A 105 -14.06 10.40 -23.39
N GLY A 106 -13.24 11.46 -23.41
CA GLY A 106 -12.41 11.70 -24.61
C GLY A 106 -11.46 12.88 -24.59
N ARG A 107 -10.89 13.26 -23.45
CA ARG A 107 -9.65 14.05 -23.47
C ARG A 107 -8.52 13.14 -22.97
N PRO A 108 -7.63 12.63 -23.85
CA PRO A 108 -6.36 12.12 -23.37
C PRO A 108 -5.66 13.26 -22.66
N GLU A 109 -5.28 13.02 -21.41
CA GLU A 109 -4.35 13.90 -20.69
C GLU A 109 -3.10 14.01 -21.57
N SER A 110 -2.86 15.21 -22.13
CA SER A 110 -1.64 15.51 -22.89
C SER A 110 -0.59 16.06 -21.95
#